data_AF-A0A2T6D474-F1
#
_entry.id   AF-A0A2T6D474-F1
#
_cell.length_a   1.000
_cell.length_b   1.000
_cell.length_c   1.000
_cell.angle_alpha   90.00
_cell.angle_beta   90.00
_cell.angle_gamma   90.00
#
_symmetry.space_group_name_H-M   'P 1'
#
loop_
_entity.id
_entity.type
_entity.pdbx_description
1 polymer ?
#
loop_
_entity_poly.entity_id
_entity_poly.type
_entity_poly.pdbx_seq_one_letter_code
_entity_poly.pdbx_strand_id
1 'polypeptide(L)'
;MNGRVTFKLPKDWLVQRPLKQGIAEGLQLGIPCRELESTKHSANAAVVAEEQELLVSAADFSEWKLKRFTGERLGAVDEGPNWRTVLSKDIVDGTTYIIVDRFGVKGKLVAYLRVAFPLVKSNATWERKVVTDYNAFVKTLEIEGPPEIRSELVREEGKFRLEEIKPPADKKPRPARRNR
;
A
#
# COMPACT_ATOMS: atom_id res chain seq x y z
N MET A 1 -6.10 18.22 3.68
CA MET A 1 -6.02 17.25 4.78
C MET A 1 -5.46 17.97 6.00
N ASN A 2 -6.21 18.12 7.09
CA ASN A 2 -5.78 18.82 8.32
C ASN A 2 -4.69 18.04 9.11
N GLY A 3 -3.70 17.46 8.43
CA GLY A 3 -2.61 16.67 9.04
C GLY A 3 -3.03 15.31 9.61
N ARG A 4 -4.26 14.85 9.37
CA ARG A 4 -4.79 13.59 9.95
C ARG A 4 -4.36 12.33 9.20
N VAL A 5 -4.07 12.47 7.90
CA VAL A 5 -3.39 11.44 7.10
C VAL A 5 -2.07 12.03 6.62
N THR A 6 -0.97 11.38 6.98
CA THR A 6 0.40 11.82 6.71
C THR A 6 1.19 10.69 6.08
N PHE A 7 2.17 11.03 5.25
CA PHE A 7 3.10 10.08 4.65
C PHE A 7 4.36 10.81 4.18
N LYS A 8 5.45 10.06 3.99
CA LYS A 8 6.65 10.54 3.32
C LYS A 8 6.71 9.94 1.93
N LEU A 9 6.87 10.80 0.93
CA LEU A 9 7.06 10.36 -0.44
C LEU A 9 8.41 9.65 -0.58
N PRO A 10 8.46 8.48 -1.24
CA PRO A 10 9.70 7.91 -1.73
C PRO A 10 10.42 8.93 -2.61
N LYS A 11 11.75 8.99 -2.49
CA LYS A 11 12.59 10.05 -3.07
C LYS A 11 12.33 10.32 -4.56
N ASP A 12 12.05 9.27 -5.32
CA ASP A 12 11.91 9.36 -6.77
C ASP A 12 10.46 9.41 -7.24
N TRP A 13 9.47 9.30 -6.35
CA TRP A 13 8.07 9.41 -6.74
C TRP A 13 7.70 10.87 -7.00
N LEU A 14 6.94 11.10 -8.06
CA LEU A 14 6.60 12.43 -8.52
C LEU A 14 5.14 12.73 -8.23
N VAL A 15 4.84 13.87 -7.61
CA VAL A 15 3.46 14.35 -7.50
C VAL A 15 2.98 14.76 -8.89
N GLN A 16 1.96 14.10 -9.43
CA GLN A 16 1.39 14.43 -10.73
C GLN A 16 0.28 15.48 -10.59
N ARG A 17 -0.68 15.21 -9.70
CA ARG A 17 -1.79 16.14 -9.45
C ARG A 17 -2.47 15.88 -8.11
N PRO A 18 -3.09 16.90 -7.51
CA PRO A 18 -4.06 16.68 -6.44
C PRO A 18 -5.31 15.99 -7.00
N LEU A 19 -5.92 15.15 -6.17
CA LEU A 19 -7.21 14.54 -6.38
C LEU A 19 -8.19 15.18 -5.40
N LYS A 20 -9.34 15.64 -5.90
CA LYS A 20 -10.43 16.14 -5.06
C LYS A 20 -11.75 15.72 -5.65
N GLN A 21 -12.55 14.97 -4.90
CA GLN A 21 -13.87 14.52 -5.31
C GLN A 21 -14.81 14.53 -4.11
N GLY A 22 -15.69 15.54 -4.04
CA GLY A 22 -16.54 15.74 -2.87
C GLY A 22 -15.71 15.95 -1.60
N ILE A 23 -15.90 15.07 -0.62
CA ILE A 23 -15.18 15.05 0.66
C ILE A 23 -13.85 14.27 0.60
N ALA A 24 -13.57 13.59 -0.52
CA ALA A 24 -12.32 12.88 -0.71
C ALA A 24 -11.23 13.83 -1.22
N GLU A 25 -10.06 13.74 -0.59
CA GLU A 25 -8.85 14.45 -0.98
C GLU A 25 -7.72 13.45 -1.21
N GLY A 26 -6.79 13.73 -2.11
CA GLY A 26 -5.70 12.81 -2.38
C GLY A 26 -4.63 13.37 -3.29
N LEU A 27 -3.66 12.53 -3.61
CA LEU A 27 -2.63 12.79 -4.59
C LEU A 27 -2.54 11.63 -5.56
N GLN A 28 -2.40 11.96 -6.85
CA GLN A 28 -1.91 11.02 -7.84
C GLN A 28 -0.40 11.21 -7.97
N LEU A 29 0.32 10.10 -7.94
CA LEU A 29 1.77 10.02 -7.94
C LEU A 29 2.23 9.20 -9.15
N GLY A 30 3.29 9.66 -9.82
CA GLY A 30 3.99 8.92 -10.86
C GLY A 30 5.16 8.16 -10.25
N ILE A 31 5.33 6.91 -10.68
CA ILE A 31 6.46 6.06 -10.28
C ILE A 31 7.38 5.95 -11.50
N PRO A 32 8.57 6.58 -11.49
CA PRO A 32 9.43 6.58 -12.66
C PRO A 32 9.79 5.16 -13.10
N CYS A 33 9.63 4.91 -14.39
CA CYS A 33 10.03 3.70 -15.08
C CYS A 33 10.48 4.11 -16.47
N ARG A 34 11.80 4.27 -16.68
CA ARG A 34 12.36 4.84 -17.91
C ARG A 34 11.83 4.16 -19.19
N GLU A 35 11.59 2.86 -19.15
CA GLU A 35 11.11 2.07 -20.29
C GLU A 35 9.64 2.35 -20.65
N LEU A 36 8.86 2.88 -19.70
CA LEU A 36 7.42 3.11 -19.83
C LEU A 36 7.03 4.57 -19.62
N GLU A 37 8.00 5.44 -19.40
CA GLU A 37 7.81 6.88 -19.34
C GLU A 37 7.11 7.35 -20.62
N SER A 38 6.07 8.17 -20.45
CA SER A 38 5.24 8.70 -21.55
C SER A 38 4.42 7.67 -22.33
N THR A 39 4.34 6.42 -21.85
CA THR A 39 3.38 5.43 -22.39
C THR A 39 2.10 5.43 -21.56
N LYS A 40 1.01 4.89 -22.14
CA LYS A 40 -0.22 4.60 -21.37
C LYS A 40 -0.01 3.60 -20.22
N HIS A 41 1.16 2.94 -20.19
CA HIS A 41 1.52 1.95 -19.19
C HIS A 41 2.42 2.50 -18.07
N SER A 42 2.54 3.82 -17.91
CA SER A 42 3.28 4.40 -16.79
C SER A 42 2.80 3.84 -15.44
N ALA A 43 3.72 3.47 -14.55
CA ALA A 43 3.40 3.08 -13.19
C ALA A 43 2.93 4.29 -12.37
N ASN A 44 1.92 4.07 -11.52
CA ASN A 44 1.31 5.14 -10.76
C ASN A 44 0.89 4.68 -9.36
N ALA A 45 0.79 5.65 -8.46
CA ALA A 45 0.12 5.47 -7.19
C ALA A 45 -0.95 6.54 -6.98
N ALA A 46 -1.92 6.23 -6.14
CA ALA A 46 -2.89 7.19 -5.65
C ALA A 46 -3.03 6.98 -4.15
N VAL A 47 -2.90 8.07 -3.38
CA VAL A 47 -3.23 8.09 -1.95
C VAL A 47 -4.42 9.02 -1.77
N VAL A 48 -5.49 8.52 -1.18
CA VAL A 48 -6.75 9.24 -1.00
C VAL A 48 -7.17 9.08 0.45
N ALA A 49 -7.67 10.15 1.06
CA ALA A 49 -8.34 10.13 2.34
C ALA A 49 -9.73 10.74 2.21
N GLU A 50 -10.69 10.19 2.93
CA GLU A 50 -12.06 10.68 2.98
C GLU A 50 -12.64 10.43 4.37
N GLU A 51 -13.61 11.25 4.77
CA GLU A 51 -14.43 10.95 5.94
C GLU A 51 -15.65 10.13 5.51
N GLN A 52 -15.99 9.12 6.29
CA GLN A 52 -17.16 8.28 6.10
C GLN A 52 -18.23 8.64 7.13
N GLU A 53 -19.49 8.58 6.74
CA GLU A 53 -20.59 8.83 7.68
C GLU A 53 -20.69 7.73 8.74
N LEU A 54 -20.45 6.48 8.31
CA LEU A 54 -20.52 5.26 9.10
C LEU A 54 -19.12 4.77 9.48
N LEU A 55 -19.03 4.15 10.66
CA LEU A 55 -17.85 3.38 11.03
C LEU A 55 -17.81 2.11 10.19
N VAL A 56 -16.66 1.85 9.58
CA VAL A 56 -16.41 0.66 8.75
C VAL A 56 -15.13 -0.01 9.20
N SER A 57 -15.04 -1.32 9.09
CA SER A 57 -13.75 -2.00 9.28
C SER A 57 -12.87 -1.80 8.05
N ALA A 58 -11.54 -1.96 8.20
CA ALA A 58 -10.63 -1.94 7.04
C ALA A 58 -10.96 -3.06 6.03
N ALA A 59 -11.44 -4.20 6.50
CA ALA A 59 -11.90 -5.30 5.66
C ALA A 59 -13.13 -4.89 4.83
N ASP A 60 -14.20 -4.41 5.47
CA ASP A 60 -15.42 -3.99 4.76
C ASP A 60 -15.16 -2.84 3.79
N PHE A 61 -14.34 -1.87 4.21
CA PHE A 61 -13.94 -0.76 3.35
C PHE A 61 -13.17 -1.25 2.10
N SER A 62 -12.24 -2.20 2.28
CA SER A 62 -11.51 -2.80 1.16
C SER A 62 -12.41 -3.54 0.20
N GLU A 63 -13.34 -4.37 0.70
CA GLU A 63 -14.24 -5.16 -0.15
C GLU A 63 -15.23 -4.23 -0.89
N TRP A 64 -15.69 -3.15 -0.24
CA TRP A 64 -16.50 -2.13 -0.90
C TRP A 64 -15.75 -1.43 -2.04
N LYS A 65 -14.53 -0.93 -1.80
CA LYS A 65 -13.70 -0.27 -2.83
C LYS A 65 -13.35 -1.21 -3.98
N LEU A 66 -13.12 -2.49 -3.68
CA LEU A 66 -12.74 -3.51 -4.66
C LEU A 66 -13.91 -4.23 -5.30
N LYS A 67 -15.16 -3.94 -4.93
CA LYS A 67 -16.36 -4.63 -5.45
C LYS A 67 -16.46 -4.66 -6.98
N ARG A 68 -15.94 -3.63 -7.65
CA ARG A 68 -15.96 -3.50 -9.13
C ARG A 68 -14.61 -3.83 -9.78
N PHE A 69 -13.62 -4.19 -8.98
CA PHE A 69 -12.32 -4.56 -9.51
C PHE A 69 -12.37 -5.99 -10.05
N THR A 70 -11.91 -6.17 -11.29
CA THR A 70 -12.03 -7.43 -12.04
C THR A 70 -10.74 -8.25 -12.05
N GLY A 71 -9.64 -7.71 -11.50
CA GLY A 71 -8.37 -8.42 -11.45
C GLY A 71 -8.38 -9.59 -10.46
N GLU A 72 -7.41 -10.49 -10.65
CA GLU A 72 -7.21 -11.66 -9.80
C GLU A 72 -6.55 -11.26 -8.48
N ARG A 73 -7.21 -11.57 -7.36
CA ARG A 73 -6.64 -11.40 -6.02
C ARG A 73 -5.57 -12.47 -5.78
N LEU A 74 -4.35 -12.02 -5.49
CA LEU A 74 -3.20 -12.89 -5.18
C LEU A 74 -3.05 -13.13 -3.68
N GLY A 75 -3.50 -12.19 -2.85
CA GLY A 75 -3.48 -12.32 -1.40
C GLY A 75 -4.04 -11.10 -0.69
N ALA A 76 -4.35 -11.25 0.59
CA ALA A 76 -4.70 -10.15 1.48
C ALA A 76 -4.19 -10.44 2.89
N VAL A 77 -3.77 -9.39 3.60
CA VAL A 77 -3.31 -9.47 5.00
C VAL A 77 -4.02 -8.40 5.81
N ASP A 78 -4.62 -8.82 6.93
CA ASP A 78 -5.14 -7.92 7.96
C ASP A 78 -4.01 -7.48 8.89
N GLU A 79 -3.73 -6.18 8.92
CA GLU A 79 -2.64 -5.59 9.67
C GLU A 79 -3.17 -4.96 10.95
N GLY A 80 -3.83 -5.80 11.76
CA GLY A 80 -4.60 -5.36 12.92
C GLY A 80 -6.02 -4.93 12.54
N PRO A 81 -6.74 -4.24 13.45
CA PRO A 81 -8.15 -3.89 13.23
C PRO A 81 -8.34 -2.73 12.25
N ASN A 82 -7.30 -1.92 12.05
CA ASN A 82 -7.38 -0.64 11.37
C ASN A 82 -6.79 -0.65 9.96
N TRP A 83 -6.04 -1.68 9.58
CA TRP A 83 -5.31 -1.72 8.32
C TRP A 83 -5.48 -3.06 7.62
N ARG A 84 -5.54 -3.01 6.29
CA ARG A 84 -5.56 -4.20 5.42
C ARG A 84 -4.80 -3.92 4.14
N THR A 85 -3.99 -4.88 3.71
CA THR A 85 -3.27 -4.84 2.44
C THR A 85 -3.80 -5.93 1.52
N VAL A 86 -4.09 -5.59 0.27
CA VAL A 86 -4.57 -6.52 -0.77
C VAL A 86 -3.63 -6.46 -1.95
N LEU A 87 -3.13 -7.61 -2.38
CA LEU A 87 -2.32 -7.78 -3.57
C LEU A 87 -3.18 -8.43 -4.65
N SER A 88 -3.19 -7.83 -5.83
CA SER A 88 -3.89 -8.33 -7.00
C SER A 88 -3.04 -8.20 -8.26
N LYS A 89 -3.46 -8.87 -9.32
CA LYS A 89 -2.97 -8.64 -10.66
C LYS A 89 -4.12 -8.42 -11.63
N ASP A 90 -3.88 -7.66 -12.69
CA ASP A 90 -4.84 -7.45 -13.77
C ASP A 90 -4.14 -7.40 -15.13
N ILE A 91 -4.89 -7.55 -16.21
CA ILE A 91 -4.36 -7.43 -17.58
C ILE A 91 -5.07 -6.27 -18.26
N VAL A 92 -4.31 -5.23 -18.59
CA VAL A 92 -4.81 -4.03 -19.26
C VAL A 92 -4.08 -3.88 -20.60
N ASP A 93 -4.84 -3.93 -21.70
CA ASP A 93 -4.33 -3.88 -23.07
C ASP A 93 -3.16 -4.85 -23.32
N GLY A 94 -3.28 -6.08 -22.80
CA GLY A 94 -2.26 -7.13 -22.95
C GLY A 94 -1.05 -6.98 -22.03
N THR A 95 -0.98 -5.93 -21.21
CA THR A 95 0.07 -5.74 -20.19
C THR A 95 -0.41 -6.22 -18.83
N THR A 96 0.36 -7.08 -18.17
CA THR A 96 0.08 -7.51 -16.80
C THR A 96 0.49 -6.43 -15.82
N TYR A 97 -0.43 -6.06 -14.92
CA TYR A 97 -0.19 -5.14 -13.81
C TYR A 97 -0.19 -5.89 -12.49
N ILE A 98 0.71 -5.48 -11.60
CA ILE A 98 0.63 -5.77 -10.18
C ILE A 98 0.01 -4.56 -9.51
N ILE A 99 -0.98 -4.81 -8.66
CA ILE A 99 -1.74 -3.79 -7.96
C ILE A 99 -1.69 -4.12 -6.48
N VAL A 100 -1.17 -3.18 -5.69
CA VAL A 100 -1.11 -3.29 -4.23
C VAL A 100 -1.94 -2.18 -3.64
N ASP A 101 -3.02 -2.59 -2.98
CA ASP A 101 -3.96 -1.70 -2.32
C ASP A 101 -3.76 -1.80 -0.80
N ARG A 102 -3.68 -0.66 -0.13
CA ARG A 102 -3.63 -0.57 1.33
C ARG A 102 -4.76 0.32 1.82
N PHE A 103 -5.55 -0.23 2.73
CA PHE A 103 -6.74 0.40 3.30
C PHE A 103 -6.50 0.63 4.78
N GLY A 104 -6.74 1.85 5.24
CA GLY A 104 -6.65 2.22 6.63
C GLY A 104 -7.93 2.89 7.10
N VAL A 105 -8.33 2.63 8.34
CA VAL A 105 -9.51 3.21 8.97
C VAL A 105 -9.19 3.61 10.39
N LYS A 106 -9.63 4.81 10.79
CA LYS A 106 -9.56 5.31 12.16
C LYS A 106 -10.80 6.14 12.46
N GLY A 107 -11.71 5.57 13.26
CA GLY A 107 -13.02 6.17 13.47
C GLY A 107 -13.75 6.36 12.14
N LYS A 108 -14.10 7.61 11.80
CA LYS A 108 -14.74 7.96 10.52
C LYS A 108 -13.75 8.29 9.41
N LEU A 109 -12.46 8.42 9.70
CA LEU A 109 -11.45 8.73 8.70
C LEU A 109 -10.98 7.45 8.03
N VAL A 110 -11.00 7.41 6.71
CA VAL A 110 -10.42 6.30 5.93
C VAL A 110 -9.32 6.84 5.02
N ALA A 111 -8.30 6.03 4.81
CA ALA A 111 -7.27 6.28 3.81
C ALA A 111 -7.09 5.04 2.92
N TYR A 112 -6.74 5.29 1.68
CA TYR A 112 -6.56 4.29 0.66
C TYR A 112 -5.34 4.66 -0.19
N LEU A 113 -4.39 3.74 -0.25
CA LEU A 113 -3.25 3.79 -1.15
C LEU A 113 -3.43 2.69 -2.20
N ARG A 114 -3.42 3.04 -3.47
CA ARG A 114 -3.24 2.10 -4.59
C ARG A 114 -1.90 2.34 -5.23
N VAL A 115 -1.13 1.28 -5.44
CA VAL A 115 0.08 1.29 -6.25
C VAL A 115 -0.12 0.31 -7.38
N ALA A 116 -0.12 0.78 -8.62
CA ALA A 116 -0.30 -0.03 -9.81
C ALA A 116 0.92 0.13 -10.73
N PHE A 117 1.55 -0.99 -11.07
CA PHE A 117 2.74 -0.99 -11.91
C PHE A 117 2.73 -2.21 -12.85
N PRO A 118 3.09 -2.03 -14.12
CA PRO A 118 3.15 -3.12 -15.07
C PRO A 118 4.37 -4.00 -14.84
N LEU A 119 4.27 -5.27 -15.19
CA LEU A 119 5.43 -6.16 -15.29
C LEU A 119 6.20 -5.82 -16.57
N VAL A 120 7.47 -5.47 -16.41
CA VAL A 120 8.33 -5.12 -17.52
C VAL A 120 9.32 -6.25 -17.74
N LYS A 121 9.18 -6.93 -18.88
CA LYS A 121 10.05 -8.06 -19.23
C LYS A 121 11.51 -7.65 -19.07
N SER A 122 12.25 -8.42 -18.27
CA SER A 122 13.68 -8.26 -18.03
C SER A 122 14.11 -7.03 -17.20
N ASN A 123 13.19 -6.31 -16.53
CA ASN A 123 13.56 -5.18 -15.66
C ASN A 123 13.40 -5.48 -14.15
N ALA A 124 14.09 -6.52 -13.69
CA ALA A 124 14.04 -6.93 -12.28
C ALA A 124 14.57 -5.86 -11.30
N THR A 125 15.46 -4.97 -11.75
CA THR A 125 16.00 -3.89 -10.91
C THR A 125 14.94 -2.85 -10.61
N TRP A 126 14.18 -2.42 -11.62
CA TRP A 126 13.08 -1.50 -11.40
C TRP A 126 11.98 -2.13 -10.54
N GLU A 127 11.62 -3.39 -10.79
CA GLU A 127 10.60 -4.09 -9.98
C GLU A 127 11.01 -4.18 -8.50
N ARG A 128 12.29 -4.46 -8.19
CA ARG A 128 12.81 -4.40 -6.81
C ARG A 128 12.75 -3.00 -6.20
N LYS A 129 13.00 -1.97 -7.01
CA LYS A 129 12.91 -0.58 -6.57
C LYS A 129 11.47 -0.22 -6.19
N VAL A 130 10.49 -0.56 -7.03
CA VAL A 130 9.07 -0.31 -6.74
C VAL A 130 8.64 -1.01 -5.46
N VAL A 131 9.07 -2.25 -5.24
CA VAL A 131 8.83 -2.99 -3.99
C VAL A 131 9.42 -2.27 -2.78
N THR A 132 10.67 -1.82 -2.88
CA THR A 132 11.37 -1.10 -1.80
C THR A 132 10.69 0.24 -1.50
N ASP A 133 10.35 1.01 -2.54
CA ASP A 133 9.68 2.30 -2.42
C ASP A 133 8.28 2.13 -1.79
N TYR A 134 7.52 1.11 -2.21
CA TYR A 134 6.23 0.78 -1.62
C TYR A 134 6.36 0.47 -0.13
N ASN A 135 7.26 -0.44 0.25
CA ASN A 135 7.47 -0.83 1.64
C ASN A 135 7.94 0.36 2.50
N ALA A 136 8.75 1.26 1.94
CA ALA A 136 9.15 2.50 2.61
C ALA A 136 7.97 3.48 2.76
N PHE A 137 7.12 3.61 1.73
CA PHE A 137 5.93 4.47 1.78
C PHE A 137 5.00 4.04 2.91
N VAL A 138 4.59 2.76 2.93
CA VAL A 138 3.61 2.25 3.91
C VAL A 138 4.12 2.34 5.34
N LYS A 139 5.44 2.32 5.55
CA LYS A 139 6.09 2.57 6.85
C LYS A 139 5.89 3.98 7.40
N THR A 140 5.42 4.90 6.57
CA THR A 140 5.18 6.30 6.95
C THR A 140 3.73 6.73 6.77
N LEU A 141 2.87 5.88 6.21
CA LEU A 141 1.48 6.22 5.95
C LEU A 141 0.66 6.08 7.24
N GLU A 142 0.31 7.21 7.83
CA GLU A 142 -0.33 7.33 9.14
C GLU A 142 -1.78 7.79 9.02
N ILE A 143 -2.64 7.33 9.93
CA ILE A 143 -3.99 7.85 10.15
C ILE A 143 -4.14 8.10 11.65
N GLU A 144 -3.99 9.36 12.05
CA GLU A 144 -4.03 9.78 13.47
C GLU A 144 -3.16 8.91 14.40
N GLY A 145 -1.97 8.52 13.94
CA GLY A 145 -1.05 7.66 14.67
C GLY A 145 -0.21 6.78 13.74
N PRO A 146 0.79 6.07 14.32
CA PRO A 146 1.72 5.25 13.54
C PRO A 146 0.99 4.13 12.77
N PRO A 147 1.50 3.74 11.58
CA PRO A 147 0.94 2.60 10.85
C PRO A 147 1.12 1.31 11.64
N GLU A 148 0.13 0.43 11.57
CA GLU A 148 0.30 -0.97 11.94
C GLU A 148 0.78 -1.73 10.70
N ILE A 149 1.93 -2.41 10.79
CA ILE A 149 2.53 -3.11 9.65
C ILE A 149 2.78 -4.54 10.04
N ARG A 150 2.13 -5.45 9.31
CA ARG A 150 2.30 -6.90 9.49
C ARG A 150 2.64 -7.63 8.21
N SER A 151 2.75 -6.93 7.09
CA SER A 151 3.22 -7.53 5.85
C SER A 151 4.17 -6.61 5.09
N GLU A 152 5.01 -7.21 4.26
CA GLU A 152 5.78 -6.51 3.23
C GLU A 152 5.42 -7.08 1.86
N LEU A 153 5.42 -6.22 0.85
CA LEU A 153 5.43 -6.68 -0.53
C LEU A 153 6.82 -7.27 -0.80
N VAL A 154 6.87 -8.48 -1.35
CA VAL A 154 8.12 -9.12 -1.75
C VAL A 154 8.02 -9.63 -3.18
N ARG A 155 9.18 -9.71 -3.86
CA ARG A 155 9.32 -10.31 -5.19
C ARG A 155 10.35 -11.42 -5.12
N GLU A 156 9.88 -12.66 -5.24
CA GLU A 156 10.70 -13.87 -5.19
C GLU A 156 10.41 -14.74 -6.40
N GLU A 157 11.46 -15.26 -7.04
CA GLU A 157 11.31 -16.16 -8.21
C GLU A 157 10.40 -15.61 -9.32
N GLY A 158 10.37 -14.27 -9.48
CA GLY A 158 9.54 -13.59 -10.48
C GLY A 158 8.05 -13.47 -10.10
N LYS A 159 7.67 -13.82 -8.87
CA LYS A 159 6.30 -13.68 -8.35
C LYS A 159 6.24 -12.64 -7.24
N PHE A 160 5.12 -11.93 -7.19
CA PHE A 160 4.82 -10.99 -6.10
C PHE A 160 3.93 -11.68 -5.07
N ARG A 161 4.25 -11.49 -3.79
CA ARG A 161 3.42 -11.95 -2.67
C ARG A 161 3.47 -10.94 -1.53
N LEU A 162 2.48 -11.01 -0.65
CA LEU A 162 2.55 -10.36 0.66
C LEU A 162 3.20 -11.36 1.62
N GLU A 163 4.28 -10.96 2.27
CA GLU A 163 4.95 -11.74 3.29
C GLU A 163 4.63 -11.19 4.66
N GLU A 164 4.07 -12.03 5.54
CA GLU A 164 3.79 -11.61 6.91
C GLU A 164 5.09 -11.41 7.71
N ILE A 165 5.21 -10.24 8.32
CA ILE A 165 6.28 -9.92 9.25
C ILE A 165 5.94 -10.58 10.58
N LYS A 166 6.72 -11.58 10.97
CA LYS A 166 6.61 -12.13 12.32
C LYS A 166 6.90 -11.02 13.33
N PRO A 167 6.05 -10.80 14.34
CA PRO A 167 6.42 -9.91 15.43
C PRO A 167 7.73 -10.44 16.03
N PRO A 168 8.67 -9.56 16.41
CA PRO A 168 9.88 -10.00 17.08
C PRO A 168 9.45 -10.85 18.27
N ALA A 169 9.95 -12.09 18.34
CA ALA A 169 9.63 -13.00 19.43
C ALA A 169 9.83 -12.24 20.74
N ASP A 170 8.77 -12.17 21.56
CA ASP A 170 8.82 -11.49 22.85
C ASP A 170 10.12 -11.91 23.54
N LYS A 171 10.99 -10.93 23.81
CA LYS A 171 12.16 -11.16 24.65
C LYS A 171 11.60 -11.63 25.98
N LYS A 172 11.61 -12.95 26.22
CA LYS A 172 11.30 -13.53 27.53
C LYS A 172 11.98 -12.66 28.58
N PRO A 173 11.26 -12.16 29.59
CA PRO A 173 11.87 -11.35 30.63
C PRO A 173 13.06 -12.14 31.19
N ARG A 174 14.26 -11.54 31.12
CA ARG A 174 15.45 -12.13 31.75
C ARG A 174 15.08 -12.36 33.22
N PRO A 175 15.22 -13.57 33.77
CA PRO A 175 14.98 -13.79 35.17
C PRO A 175 15.87 -12.83 35.97
N ALA A 176 15.27 -12.09 36.89
CA ALA A 176 15.98 -11.19 37.77
C ALA A 176 17.12 -11.95 38.46
N ARG A 177 18.36 -11.48 38.29
CA ARG A 177 19.50 -11.97 39.06
C ARG A 177 19.19 -11.72 40.54
N ARG A 178 18.86 -12.78 41.28
CA ARG A 178 18.89 -12.76 42.74
C ARG A 178 20.36 -12.65 43.14
N ASN A 179 20.79 -11.47 43.56
CA ASN A 179 22.03 -11.34 44.30
C ASN A 179 21.79 -11.97 45.68
N ARG A 180 22.60 -12.97 46.01
CA ARG A 180 22.87 -13.40 47.39
C ARG A 180 24.31 -13.04 47.68
#